data_AF-A0A377DY84-F1
#
_entry.id   AF-A0A377DY84-F1
#
_cell.length_a   1.000
_cell.length_b   1.000
_cell.length_c   1.000
_cell.angle_alpha   90.00
_cell.angle_beta   90.00
_cell.angle_gamma   90.00
#
_symmetry.space_group_name_H-M   'P 1'
#
loop_
_entity.id
_entity.type
_entity.pdbx_description
1 polymer ?
#
loop_
_entity_poly.entity_id
_entity_poly.type
_entity_poly.pdbx_seq_one_letter_code
_entity_poly.pdbx_strand_id
1 'polypeptide(L)'
;MVTPKATGGEAALFALSVAVGLTPEMLPMIVTSTLARGAVKLSKQKVIVKHLDAIQNFGAMDILCTDKNWHPDTGQNCAGESYRYLR
;
A
#
# COMPACT_ATOMS: atom_id res chain seq x y z
N MET A 1 -16.19 6.90 -31.73
CA MET A 1 -15.37 5.68 -31.85
C MET A 1 -14.27 6.00 -32.84
N VAL A 2 -13.04 6.24 -32.36
CA VAL A 2 -11.93 6.71 -33.19
C VAL A 2 -11.48 5.58 -34.11
N THR A 3 -11.67 5.72 -35.41
CA THR A 3 -11.11 4.84 -36.45
C THR A 3 -9.94 5.55 -37.13
N PRO A 4 -8.71 5.46 -36.60
CA PRO A 4 -7.56 6.07 -37.26
C PRO A 4 -7.08 5.21 -38.44
N LYS A 5 -7.24 5.73 -39.66
CA LYS A 5 -6.58 5.22 -40.87
C LYS A 5 -5.26 5.96 -41.02
N ALA A 6 -4.25 5.54 -40.25
CA ALA A 6 -2.95 6.16 -40.22
C ALA A 6 -1.92 5.32 -41.01
N THR A 7 -1.14 6.00 -41.85
CA THR A 7 0.06 5.44 -42.49
C THR A 7 1.03 4.97 -41.41
N GLY A 8 1.74 3.86 -41.62
CA GLY A 8 2.44 3.13 -40.55
C GLY A 8 3.35 3.97 -39.62
N GLY A 9 3.92 5.08 -40.10
CA GLY A 9 4.72 6.00 -39.30
C GLY A 9 3.91 6.92 -38.36
N GLU A 10 2.76 7.42 -38.82
CA GLU A 10 1.90 8.32 -38.02
C GLU A 10 1.12 7.55 -36.95
N ALA A 11 0.74 6.31 -37.25
CA ALA A 11 0.09 5.41 -36.30
C ALA A 11 0.97 5.13 -35.08
N ALA A 12 2.29 4.97 -35.29
CA ALA A 12 3.24 4.68 -34.22
C ALA A 12 3.40 5.86 -33.25
N LEU A 13 3.49 7.09 -33.76
CA LEU A 13 3.58 8.28 -32.92
C LEU A 13 2.29 8.54 -32.13
N PHE A 14 1.13 8.29 -32.76
CA PHE A 14 -0.16 8.41 -32.08
C PHE A 14 -0.30 7.36 -30.96
N ALA A 15 0.04 6.10 -31.23
CA ALA A 15 0.03 5.03 -30.23
C ALA A 15 1.02 5.30 -29.08
N LEU A 16 2.22 5.80 -29.39
CA LEU A 16 3.22 6.18 -28.38
C LEU A 16 2.71 7.32 -27.48
N SER A 17 2.11 8.37 -28.06
CA SER A 17 1.56 9.48 -27.31
C SER A 17 0.42 9.04 -26.38
N VAL A 18 -0.45 8.14 -26.84
CA VAL A 18 -1.54 7.57 -26.02
C VAL A 18 -0.99 6.67 -24.92
N ALA A 19 -0.01 5.81 -25.23
CA ALA A 19 0.62 4.94 -24.23
C ALA A 19 1.30 5.74 -23.11
N VAL A 20 2.05 6.78 -23.45
CA VAL A 20 2.70 7.66 -22.47
C VAL A 20 1.66 8.45 -21.65
N GLY A 21 0.57 8.92 -22.29
CA GLY A 21 -0.53 9.61 -21.62
C GLY A 21 -1.37 8.72 -20.68
N LEU A 22 -1.43 7.40 -20.93
CA LEU A 22 -2.13 6.42 -20.09
C LEU A 22 -1.23 5.83 -18.98
N THR A 23 0.08 5.94 -19.11
CA THR A 23 1.04 5.48 -18.10
C THR A 23 0.80 6.10 -16.69
N PRO A 24 0.52 7.42 -16.52
CA PRO A 24 0.26 7.98 -15.20
C PRO A 24 -1.02 7.47 -14.53
N GLU A 25 -2.00 6.97 -15.30
CA GLU A 25 -3.24 6.39 -14.76
C GLU A 25 -3.04 4.97 -14.22
N MET A 26 -2.05 4.25 -14.73
CA MET A 26 -1.82 2.85 -14.39
C MET A 26 -1.16 2.67 -13.01
N LEU A 27 -0.33 3.63 -12.61
CA LEU A 27 0.35 3.69 -11.31
C LEU A 27 -0.61 3.76 -10.10
N PRO A 28 -1.56 4.71 -10.03
CA PRO A 28 -2.53 4.78 -8.94
C PRO A 28 -3.48 3.58 -8.95
N MET A 29 -3.76 2.99 -10.11
CA MET A 29 -4.61 1.81 -10.27
C MET A 29 -3.98 0.54 -9.66
N ILE A 30 -2.67 0.36 -9.83
CA ILE A 30 -1.93 -0.75 -9.21
C ILE A 30 -1.83 -0.57 -7.69
N VAL A 31 -1.52 0.64 -7.21
CA VAL A 31 -1.43 0.92 -5.78
C VAL A 31 -2.78 0.74 -5.10
N THR A 32 -3.88 1.25 -5.66
CA THR A 32 -5.22 1.06 -5.06
C THR A 32 -5.63 -0.41 -5.05
N SER A 33 -5.31 -1.18 -6.10
CA SER A 33 -5.65 -2.61 -6.19
C SER A 33 -4.89 -3.46 -5.16
N THR A 34 -3.58 -3.22 -5.02
CA THR A 34 -2.75 -3.89 -4.01
C THR A 34 -3.19 -3.53 -2.59
N LEU A 35 -3.54 -2.27 -2.36
CA LEU A 35 -4.00 -1.76 -1.06
C LEU A 35 -5.40 -2.26 -0.70
N ALA A 36 -6.32 -2.31 -1.66
CA ALA A 36 -7.65 -2.90 -1.49
C ALA A 36 -7.57 -4.39 -1.16
N ARG A 37 -6.68 -5.14 -1.83
CA ARG A 37 -6.41 -6.55 -1.49
C ARG A 37 -5.85 -6.71 -0.08
N GLY A 38 -4.93 -5.84 0.34
CA GLY A 38 -4.43 -5.78 1.72
C GLY A 38 -5.54 -5.48 2.73
N ALA A 39 -6.41 -4.52 2.43
CA ALA A 39 -7.55 -4.11 3.26
C ALA A 39 -8.50 -5.28 3.51
N VAL A 40 -8.84 -6.00 2.44
CA VAL A 40 -9.72 -7.18 2.50
C VAL A 40 -9.08 -8.29 3.33
N LYS A 41 -7.76 -8.50 3.25
CA LYS A 41 -7.05 -9.49 4.07
C LYS A 41 -7.04 -9.11 5.57
N LEU A 42 -6.82 -7.83 5.88
CA LEU A 42 -6.83 -7.30 7.25
C LEU A 42 -8.24 -7.33 7.88
N SER A 43 -9.26 -7.02 7.10
CA SER A 43 -10.66 -7.11 7.52
C SER A 43 -11.05 -8.53 7.94
N LYS A 44 -10.54 -9.56 7.25
CA LYS A 44 -10.74 -10.98 7.64
C LYS A 44 -10.09 -11.33 8.98
N GLN A 45 -9.07 -10.60 9.41
CA GLN A 45 -8.42 -10.76 10.72
C GLN A 45 -9.06 -9.88 11.82
N LYS A 46 -10.29 -9.39 11.61
CA LYS A 46 -11.01 -8.44 12.49
C LYS A 46 -10.34 -7.06 12.65
N VAL A 47 -9.45 -6.67 11.73
CA VAL A 47 -8.85 -5.33 11.73
C VAL A 47 -9.72 -4.37 10.90
N ILE A 48 -10.24 -3.32 11.54
CA ILE A 48 -11.06 -2.30 10.87
C ILE A 48 -10.13 -1.28 10.22
N VAL A 49 -9.98 -1.37 8.90
CA VAL A 49 -9.24 -0.38 8.12
C VAL A 49 -10.15 0.80 7.81
N LYS A 50 -9.90 1.96 8.43
CA LYS A 50 -10.66 3.21 8.17
C LYS A 50 -10.18 3.97 6.94
N HIS A 51 -8.89 3.85 6.62
CA HIS A 51 -8.26 4.54 5.48
C HIS A 51 -7.24 3.62 4.82
N LEU A 52 -7.19 3.65 3.49
CA LEU A 52 -6.19 2.95 2.68
C LEU A 52 -4.74 3.32 3.10
N ASP A 53 -4.52 4.57 3.51
CA ASP A 53 -3.25 5.08 4.04
C ASP A 53 -2.74 4.30 5.27
N ALA A 54 -3.66 3.85 6.13
CA ALA A 54 -3.31 3.09 7.33
C ALA A 54 -2.67 1.73 7.00
N ILE A 55 -2.98 1.14 5.84
CA ILE A 55 -2.38 -0.14 5.42
C ILE A 55 -0.95 0.07 4.94
N GLN A 56 -0.69 1.17 4.22
CA GLN A 56 0.68 1.52 3.81
C GLN A 56 1.55 1.79 5.04
N ASN A 57 0.99 2.53 6.01
CA ASN A 57 1.67 2.79 7.27
C ASN A 57 1.92 1.49 8.06
N PHE A 58 0.95 0.57 8.14
CA PHE A 58 1.16 -0.75 8.75
C PHE A 58 2.21 -1.60 8.05
N GLY A 59 2.36 -1.49 6.72
CA GLY A 59 3.39 -2.20 5.97
C GLY A 59 4.80 -1.61 6.12
N ALA A 60 4.89 -0.32 6.46
CA ALA A 60 6.14 0.40 6.71
C ALA A 60 6.52 0.46 8.20
N MET A 61 5.66 -0.04 9.09
CA MET A 61 5.91 -0.07 10.54
C MET A 61 6.62 -1.37 10.91
N ASP A 62 7.92 -1.28 11.20
CA ASP A 62 8.72 -2.40 11.71
C ASP A 62 8.43 -2.73 13.19
N ILE A 63 7.90 -1.77 13.96
CA ILE A 63 7.66 -1.91 15.40
C ILE A 63 6.16 -1.75 15.68
N LEU A 64 5.43 -2.87 15.63
CA LEU A 64 4.06 -2.92 16.10
C LEU A 64 4.05 -3.11 17.63
N CYS A 65 4.06 -1.99 18.37
CA CYS A 65 3.79 -2.00 19.80
C CYS A 65 2.33 -2.40 20.03
N THR A 66 2.06 -3.71 20.08
CA THR A 66 0.81 -4.21 20.62
C THR A 66 0.84 -3.91 22.11
N ASP A 67 -0.07 -3.05 22.55
CA ASP A 67 -0.26 -2.71 23.97
C ASP A 67 -0.60 -3.99 24.74
N LYS A 68 0.44 -4.66 25.25
CA LYS A 68 0.29 -5.73 26.22
C LYS A 68 0.27 -5.05 27.58
N ASN A 69 -0.96 -4.94 28.08
CA ASN A 69 -1.29 -4.52 29.43
C ASN A 69 -0.30 -5.10 30.45
N TRP A 70 0.30 -4.18 31.21
CA TRP A 70 0.93 -4.34 32.52
C TRP A 70 0.72 -5.69 33.22
N HIS A 71 1.81 -6.43 33.48
CA HIS A 71 1.81 -7.63 34.34
C HIS A 71 2.48 -7.28 35.69
N PRO A 72 1.81 -7.49 36.84
CA PRO A 72 2.32 -7.07 38.14
C PRO A 72 3.58 -7.83 38.62
N ASP A 73 3.89 -8.98 38.03
CA ASP A 73 5.03 -9.82 38.44
C ASP A 73 6.42 -9.42 37.92
N THR A 74 6.52 -8.58 36.88
CA THR A 74 7.82 -8.27 36.23
C THR A 74 8.25 -6.80 36.31
N GLY A 75 7.40 -5.89 36.77
CA GLY A 75 7.73 -4.46 36.91
C GLY A 75 8.22 -3.78 35.60
N GLN A 76 7.94 -4.37 34.44
CA GLN A 76 8.37 -3.87 33.12
C GLN A 76 7.18 -3.79 32.15
N ASN A 77 7.17 -2.71 31.38
CA ASN A 77 6.32 -2.50 30.22
C ASN A 77 7.03 -3.02 28.96
N CYS A 78 6.35 -3.79 28.09
CA CYS A 78 6.93 -4.35 26.87
C CYS A 78 7.53 -3.28 25.91
N ALA A 79 7.17 -2.01 26.07
CA ALA A 79 7.83 -0.89 25.37
C ALA A 79 9.32 -0.74 25.75
N GLY A 80 9.71 -1.07 26.99
CA GLY A 80 11.09 -0.99 27.46
C GLY A 80 12.00 -2.10 26.93
N GLU A 81 11.46 -3.27 26.56
CA GLU A 81 12.23 -4.37 25.95
C GLU A 81 12.52 -4.11 24.47
N SER A 82 11.59 -3.49 23.73
CA SER A 82 11.76 -3.18 22.31
C SER A 82 12.92 -2.19 22.04
N TYR A 83 13.15 -1.23 22.95
CA TYR A 83 14.28 -0.29 22.84
C TYR A 83 15.63 -0.88 23.25
N ARG A 84 15.67 -2.03 23.96
CA ARG A 84 16.93 -2.68 24.37
C ARG A 84 17.51 -3.60 23.28
N TYR A 85 16.72 -4.01 22.30
CA TYR A 85 17.19 -4.86 21.18
C TYR A 85 17.83 -4.06 20.03
N LEU A 86 17.59 -2.75 19.98
CA LEU A 86 18.11 -1.83 18.94
C LEU A 86 19.44 -1.14 19.33
N ARG A 87 20.09 -1.58 20.41
CA ARG A 87 21.47 -1.22 20.80
C ARG A 87 22.25 -2.49 21.09
#